data_AF-A0A380JZJ1-F1
#
_entry.id   AF-A0A380JZJ1-F1
#
_cell.length_a   1.000
_cell.length_b   1.000
_cell.length_c   1.000
_cell.angle_alpha   90.00
_cell.angle_beta   90.00
_cell.angle_gamma   90.00
#
_symmetry.space_group_name_H-M   'P 1'
#
loop_
_entity.id
_entity.type
_entity.pdbx_description
1 polymer ?
#
loop_
_entity_poly.entity_id
_entity_poly.type
_entity_poly.pdbx_seq_one_letter_code
_entity_poly.pdbx_strand_id
1 'polypeptide(L)'
;MAENTLKEVKEEAGLDVQLERVIAIQDREKHNQPVSAHKICKIFSLCHAKGGQFTKNLETIASGYFACDNLPELAESKTTKEQIAMCFTAYHDENWKTLID
;
A
#
# COMPACT_ATOMS: atom_id res chain seq x y z
N MET A 1 -10.53 -7.68 5.79
CA MET A 1 -9.39 -6.81 5.41
C MET A 1 -8.14 -7.62 5.19
N ALA A 2 -7.62 -8.33 6.22
CA ALA A 2 -6.38 -9.10 6.09
C ALA A 2 -6.38 -10.09 4.91
N GLU A 3 -7.43 -10.91 4.77
CA GLU A 3 -7.55 -11.85 3.63
C GLU A 3 -7.48 -11.14 2.27
N ASN A 4 -8.12 -9.97 2.13
CA ASN A 4 -8.08 -9.19 0.89
C ASN A 4 -6.66 -8.69 0.62
N THR A 5 -5.99 -8.10 1.61
CA THR A 5 -4.60 -7.65 1.44
C THR A 5 -3.67 -8.78 1.01
N LEU A 6 -3.78 -9.95 1.64
CA LEU A 6 -2.95 -11.10 1.30
C LEU A 6 -3.24 -11.59 -0.13
N LYS A 7 -4.51 -11.63 -0.52
CA LYS A 7 -4.95 -12.02 -1.86
C LYS A 7 -4.42 -11.06 -2.93
N GLU A 8 -4.64 -9.76 -2.78
CA GLU A 8 -4.22 -8.72 -3.73
C GLU A 8 -2.70 -8.73 -3.93
N VAL A 9 -1.92 -8.81 -2.84
CA VAL A 9 -0.45 -8.86 -2.94
C VAL A 9 0.02 -10.13 -3.69
N LYS A 10 -0.68 -11.26 -3.50
CA LYS A 10 -0.36 -12.49 -4.24
C LYS A 10 -0.71 -12.36 -5.72
N GLU A 11 -1.88 -11.80 -6.05
CA GLU A 11 -2.36 -11.66 -7.43
C GLU A 11 -1.57 -10.61 -8.22
N GLU A 12 -1.32 -9.44 -7.64
CA GLU A 12 -0.66 -8.33 -8.33
C GLU A 12 0.88 -8.44 -8.31
N ALA A 13 1.48 -8.91 -7.21
CA ALA A 13 2.94 -8.93 -7.05
C ALA A 13 3.56 -10.34 -7.03
N GLY A 14 2.76 -11.41 -6.96
CA GLY A 14 3.24 -12.79 -6.88
C GLY A 14 3.87 -13.16 -5.54
N LEU A 15 3.78 -12.27 -4.53
CA LEU A 15 4.45 -12.42 -3.25
C LEU A 15 3.56 -13.13 -2.23
N ASP A 16 4.16 -14.06 -1.48
CA ASP A 16 3.56 -14.61 -0.27
C ASP A 16 3.97 -13.72 0.89
N VAL A 17 3.00 -13.13 1.59
CA VAL A 17 3.27 -12.16 2.65
C VAL A 17 2.54 -12.50 3.95
N GLN A 18 3.08 -12.01 5.06
CA GLN A 18 2.43 -12.03 6.36
C GLN A 18 2.02 -10.60 6.72
N LEU A 19 0.75 -10.39 7.05
CA LEU A 19 0.28 -9.09 7.55
C LEU A 19 0.76 -8.89 8.99
N GLU A 20 1.38 -7.75 9.24
CA GLU A 20 1.98 -7.41 10.54
C GLU A 20 1.09 -6.48 11.34
N ARG A 21 0.74 -5.32 10.75
CA ARG A 21 -0.13 -4.31 11.40
C ARG A 21 -0.76 -3.35 10.40
N VAL A 22 -1.76 -2.61 10.86
CA VAL A 22 -2.37 -1.49 10.10
C VAL A 22 -1.58 -0.21 10.38
N ILE A 23 -1.12 0.44 9.31
CA ILE A 23 -0.39 1.71 9.35
C ILE A 23 -1.37 2.87 9.48
N ALA A 24 -2.42 2.89 8.66
CA ALA A 24 -3.38 3.98 8.62
C ALA A 24 -4.74 3.56 8.07
N ILE A 25 -5.77 4.28 8.50
CA ILE A 25 -7.14 4.23 7.98
C ILE A 25 -7.50 5.67 7.59
N GLN A 26 -7.60 5.93 6.29
CA GLN A 26 -7.73 7.29 5.74
C GLN A 26 -8.96 7.45 4.87
N ASP A 27 -9.60 8.62 4.95
CA ASP A 27 -10.57 9.06 3.94
C ASP A 27 -9.83 9.48 2.67
N ARG A 28 -10.06 8.76 1.57
CA ARG A 28 -9.43 9.04 0.27
C ARG A 28 -9.61 10.48 -0.16
N GLU A 29 -10.77 11.11 0.07
CA GLU A 29 -11.02 12.47 -0.42
C GLU A 29 -10.15 13.53 0.25
N LYS A 30 -9.71 13.28 1.48
CA LYS A 30 -8.80 14.18 2.20
C LYS A 30 -7.37 14.14 1.64
N HIS A 31 -6.98 13.03 1.02
CA HIS A 31 -5.58 12.74 0.69
C HIS A 31 -5.30 12.49 -0.79
N ASN A 32 -6.31 12.23 -1.61
CA ASN A 32 -6.14 11.89 -3.02
C ASN A 32 -7.08 12.73 -3.90
N GLN A 33 -6.56 13.18 -5.04
CA GLN A 33 -7.32 13.86 -6.09
C GLN A 33 -7.36 13.00 -7.37
N PRO A 34 -8.40 13.12 -8.21
CA PRO A 34 -9.62 13.90 -7.98
C PRO A 34 -10.54 13.24 -6.93
N VAL A 35 -11.44 14.06 -6.38
CA VAL A 35 -12.54 13.61 -5.53
C VAL A 35 -13.36 12.56 -6.27
N SER A 36 -13.64 11.44 -5.58
CA SER A 36 -14.46 10.36 -6.12
C SER A 36 -15.93 10.65 -5.88
N ALA A 37 -16.82 10.13 -6.74
CA ALA A 37 -18.26 10.12 -6.45
C ALA A 37 -18.61 9.22 -5.26
N HIS A 38 -17.69 8.31 -4.88
CA HIS A 38 -17.86 7.38 -3.77
C HIS A 38 -16.93 7.76 -2.61
N LYS A 39 -17.45 7.68 -1.38
CA LYS A 39 -16.65 7.74 -0.16
C LYS A 39 -15.82 6.46 -0.06
N ILE A 40 -14.50 6.62 -0.08
CA ILE A 40 -13.55 5.50 -0.08
C ILE A 40 -12.68 5.61 1.17
N CYS A 41 -12.73 4.57 2.00
CA CYS A 41 -11.81 4.40 3.10
C CYS A 41 -10.61 3.57 2.63
N LYS A 42 -9.40 4.09 2.81
CA LYS A 42 -8.13 3.45 2.45
C LYS A 42 -7.47 2.90 3.70
N ILE A 43 -7.15 1.62 3.68
CA ILE A 43 -6.43 0.95 4.75
C ILE A 43 -5.04 0.60 4.24
N PHE A 44 -4.01 1.15 4.88
CA PHE A 44 -2.61 0.81 4.62
C PHE A 44 -2.15 -0.22 5.63
N SER A 45 -1.62 -1.34 5.15
CA SER A 45 -1.16 -2.46 5.99
C SER A 45 0.33 -2.70 5.77
N LEU A 46 1.08 -2.86 6.86
CA LEU A 46 2.46 -3.34 6.81
C LEU A 46 2.46 -4.86 6.66
N CYS A 47 3.18 -5.35 5.66
CA CYS A 47 3.33 -6.76 5.39
C CYS A 47 4.81 -7.14 5.27
N HIS A 48 5.13 -8.35 5.72
CA HIS A 48 6.46 -8.93 5.59
C HIS A 48 6.46 -10.00 4.50
N ALA A 49 7.33 -9.85 3.50
CA ALA A 49 7.48 -10.83 2.43
C ALA A 49 8.12 -12.12 2.95
N LYS A 50 7.50 -13.27 2.64
CA LYS A 50 7.99 -14.62 3.01
C LYS A 50 8.54 -15.39 1.81
N GLY A 51 8.35 -14.86 0.60
CA GLY A 51 8.82 -15.46 -0.64
C GLY A 51 7.89 -15.11 -1.79
N GLY A 52 7.94 -15.93 -2.83
CA GLY A 52 7.21 -15.70 -4.07
C GLY A 52 8.01 -14.86 -5.07
N GLN A 53 7.48 -14.80 -6.28
CA GLN A 53 8.08 -14.06 -7.38
C GLN A 53 6.96 -13.57 -8.30
N PHE A 54 7.12 -12.34 -8.77
CA PHE A 54 6.20 -11.75 -9.72
C PHE A 54 6.16 -12.54 -11.04
N THR A 55 4.94 -12.75 -11.51
CA THR A 55 4.65 -13.22 -12.86
C THR A 55 3.66 -12.26 -13.49
N LYS A 56 3.99 -11.75 -14.68
CA LYS A 56 3.11 -10.87 -15.43
C LYS A 56 1.73 -11.49 -15.60
N ASN A 57 0.68 -10.71 -15.36
CA ASN A 57 -0.71 -11.15 -15.48
C ASN A 57 -1.56 -10.07 -16.17
N LEU A 58 -2.89 -10.25 -16.13
CA LEU A 58 -3.84 -9.35 -16.80
C LEU A 58 -3.97 -7.99 -16.12
N GLU A 59 -3.64 -7.90 -14.83
CA GLU A 59 -3.82 -6.71 -13.99
C GLU A 59 -2.51 -5.94 -13.82
N THR A 60 -1.40 -6.65 -13.62
CA THR A 60 -0.08 -6.08 -13.36
C THR A 60 0.96 -6.58 -14.37
N ILE A 61 1.67 -5.62 -14.98
CA ILE A 61 2.65 -5.90 -16.03
C ILE A 61 4.09 -6.03 -15.50
N ALA A 62 4.39 -5.43 -14.35
CA ALA A 62 5.69 -5.42 -13.70
C ALA A 62 5.55 -5.10 -12.21
N SER A 63 6.49 -5.56 -11.40
CA SER A 63 6.64 -5.16 -10.00
C SER A 63 8.12 -4.94 -9.66
N GLY A 64 8.38 -4.16 -8.61
CA GLY A 64 9.73 -3.85 -8.16
C GLY A 64 9.75 -3.16 -6.81
N TYR A 65 10.92 -3.17 -6.18
CA TYR A 65 11.18 -2.40 -4.96
C TYR A 65 11.81 -1.06 -5.32
N PHE A 66 11.31 0.01 -4.71
CA PHE A 66 11.75 1.37 -4.96
C PHE A 66 12.13 2.05 -3.64
N ALA A 67 13.20 2.83 -3.66
CA ALA A 67 13.56 3.66 -2.52
C ALA A 67 12.60 4.86 -2.40
N CYS A 68 12.37 5.35 -1.18
CA CYS A 68 11.41 6.45 -0.93
C CYS A 68 11.78 7.75 -1.66
N ASP A 69 13.07 7.96 -1.93
CA ASP A 69 13.64 9.10 -2.67
C ASP A 69 13.76 8.85 -4.18
N ASN A 70 13.54 7.62 -4.64
CA ASN A 70 13.61 7.20 -6.03
C ASN A 70 12.37 6.40 -6.44
N LEU A 71 11.20 7.03 -6.26
CA LEU A 71 9.90 6.46 -6.62
C LEU A 71 9.66 6.56 -8.14
N PRO A 72 8.96 5.58 -8.74
CA PRO A 72 8.51 5.69 -10.12
C PRO A 72 7.39 6.74 -10.23
N GLU A 73 6.90 6.98 -11.45
CA GLU A 73 5.69 7.77 -11.65
C GLU A 73 4.51 7.12 -10.89
N LEU A 74 3.81 7.92 -10.09
CA LEU A 74 2.74 7.46 -9.23
C LEU A 74 1.37 7.73 -9.85
N ALA A 75 0.48 6.75 -9.73
CA ALA A 75 -0.94 7.00 -9.87
C ALA A 75 -1.44 7.68 -8.58
N GLU A 76 -1.31 9.01 -8.50
CA GLU A 76 -1.67 9.83 -7.32
C GLU A 76 -3.14 9.67 -6.88
N SER A 77 -4.01 9.24 -7.79
CA SER A 77 -5.41 8.89 -7.48
C SER A 77 -5.56 7.61 -6.65
N LYS A 78 -4.56 6.73 -6.67
CA LYS A 78 -4.47 5.49 -5.89
C LYS A 78 -3.65 5.69 -4.62
N THR A 79 -2.42 6.19 -4.72
CA THR A 79 -1.51 6.38 -3.57
C THR A 79 -0.58 7.55 -3.82
N THR A 80 -0.47 8.47 -2.86
CA THR A 80 0.40 9.65 -2.99
C THR A 80 1.79 9.43 -2.42
N LYS A 81 2.72 10.31 -2.78
CA LYS A 81 4.08 10.34 -2.21
C LYS A 81 4.07 10.49 -0.69
N GLU A 82 3.18 11.32 -0.15
CA GLU A 82 3.04 11.54 1.30
C GLU A 82 2.55 10.29 2.02
N GLN A 83 1.60 9.56 1.42
CA GLN A 83 1.13 8.27 1.96
C GLN A 83 2.24 7.21 1.94
N ILE A 84 3.07 7.18 0.89
CA ILE A 84 4.25 6.31 0.84
C ILE A 84 5.25 6.69 1.95
N ALA A 85 5.57 7.97 2.08
CA ALA A 85 6.49 8.46 3.12
C ALA A 85 5.97 8.17 4.54
N MET A 86 4.65 8.24 4.75
CA MET A 86 4.00 7.80 5.99
C MET A 86 4.24 6.31 6.24
N CYS A 87 4.09 5.44 5.24
CA CYS A 87 4.39 4.02 5.37
C CYS A 87 5.86 3.74 5.71
N PHE A 88 6.80 4.49 5.12
CA PHE A 88 8.22 4.41 5.50
C PHE A 88 8.47 4.89 6.93
N THR A 89 7.81 5.96 7.36
CA THR A 89 7.93 6.43 8.75
C THR A 89 7.40 5.38 9.72
N ALA A 90 6.23 4.81 9.43
CA ALA A 90 5.64 3.75 10.21
C ALA A 90 6.54 2.51 10.26
N TYR A 91 7.19 2.14 9.16
CA TYR A 91 8.11 1.00 9.14
C TYR A 91 9.28 1.16 10.12
N HIS A 92 9.79 2.38 10.30
CA HIS A 92 10.92 2.66 11.21
C HIS A 92 10.52 2.93 12.66
N ASP A 93 9.21 2.99 12.98
CA ASP A 93 8.71 3.23 14.33
C ASP A 93 8.06 1.95 14.91
N GLU A 94 8.76 1.25 15.78
CA GLU A 94 8.24 0.05 16.45
C GLU A 94 6.94 0.31 17.22
N ASN A 95 6.75 1.53 17.72
CA ASN A 95 5.59 1.94 18.53
C ASN A 95 4.52 2.70 17.75
N TRP A 96 4.60 2.69 16.41
CA TRP A 96 3.66 3.39 15.53
C TRP A 96 2.21 3.20 15.97
N LYS A 97 1.52 4.32 16.15
CA LYS A 97 0.07 4.33 16.39
C LYS A 97 -0.63 4.48 15.06
N THR A 98 -1.53 3.54 14.76
CA THR A 98 -2.34 3.60 13.55
C THR A 98 -3.01 4.96 13.43
N LEU A 99 -2.75 5.66 12.32
CA LEU A 99 -3.40 6.94 12.02
C LEU A 99 -4.84 6.69 11.56
N ILE A 100 -5.78 7.48 12.07
CA ILE A 100 -7.21 7.35 11.75
C ILE A 100 -7.77 8.75 11.51
N ASP A 101 -8.46 8.91 10.38
CA ASP A 101 -9.14 10.15 9.96
C ASP A 101 -10.66 10.03 9.83
#